data_AF-A0AAJ1UGQ3-F1
#
_entry.id   AF-A0AAJ1UGQ3-F1
#
_cell.length_a   1.000
_cell.length_b   1.000
_cell.length_c   1.000
_cell.angle_alpha   90.00
_cell.angle_beta   90.00
_cell.angle_gamma   90.00
#
_symmetry.space_group_name_H-M   'P 1'
#
loop_
_entity.id
_entity.type
_entity.pdbx_description
1 polymer ?
#
loop_
_entity_poly.entity_id
_entity_poly.type
_entity_poly.pdbx_seq_one_letter_code
_entity_poly.pdbx_strand_id
1 'polypeptide(L)'
;MAEPTLQRDPLELIARMLVGGSYREPSNGRSSIQPLSSADIAGAVGLMRDPVAKQAAVAVALRGQGVSLASLGRALARRVMRQIQWERQNGAELALRMDEPADRWRMRLVLQDAVNDLVWPERRVAAQDAAKAAKMRKGAYLRVHALATAALRQALEDGRQEFKGRLFGAPTKKGPT
;
A
#
# COMPACT_ATOMS: atom_id res chain seq x y z
N MET A 1 30.50 5.98 19.86
CA MET A 1 29.92 5.77 18.52
C MET A 1 28.52 5.24 18.72
N ALA A 2 27.49 6.01 18.33
CA ALA A 2 26.10 5.59 18.53
C ALA A 2 25.76 4.48 17.52
N GLU A 3 25.35 3.30 17.99
CA GLU A 3 24.76 2.27 17.13
C GLU A 3 23.51 2.87 16.46
N PRO A 4 23.34 2.71 15.14
CA PRO A 4 22.11 3.11 14.50
C PRO A 4 21.03 2.20 15.09
N THR A 5 20.09 2.78 15.85
CA THR A 5 18.80 2.16 16.07
C THR A 5 18.29 1.74 14.69
N LEU A 6 18.34 0.43 14.40
CA LEU A 6 17.81 -0.17 13.20
C LEU A 6 16.40 0.38 13.01
N GLN A 7 16.26 1.36 12.14
CA GLN A 7 14.98 1.95 11.78
C GLN A 7 14.33 0.92 10.85
N ARG A 8 13.82 -0.18 11.45
CA ARG A 8 13.33 -1.38 10.75
C ARG A 8 12.15 -0.99 9.87
N ASP A 9 12.08 -1.60 8.68
CA ASP A 9 11.00 -1.34 7.72
C ASP A 9 9.65 -1.77 8.35
N PRO A 10 8.67 -0.85 8.47
CA PRO A 10 7.29 -1.14 8.88
C PRO A 10 6.66 -2.39 8.23
N LEU A 11 6.95 -2.66 6.95
CA LEU A 11 6.39 -3.81 6.24
C LEU A 11 6.99 -5.14 6.68
N GLU A 12 8.25 -5.17 7.12
CA GLU A 12 8.84 -6.38 7.66
C GLU A 12 8.15 -6.81 8.96
N LEU A 13 7.71 -5.85 9.78
CA LEU A 13 6.97 -6.13 11.01
C LEU A 13 5.58 -6.70 10.71
N ILE A 14 4.90 -6.19 9.68
CA ILE A 14 3.63 -6.75 9.21
C ILE A 14 3.83 -8.17 8.66
N ALA A 15 4.88 -8.40 7.86
CA ALA A 15 5.18 -9.72 7.30
C ALA A 15 5.39 -10.80 8.38
N ARG A 16 5.96 -10.39 9.52
CA ARG A 16 6.23 -11.28 10.66
C ARG A 16 4.98 -11.70 11.43
N MET A 17 3.81 -11.09 11.23
CA MET A 17 2.54 -11.59 11.79
C MET A 17 2.28 -13.06 11.42
N LEU A 18 2.81 -13.55 10.29
CA LEU A 18 2.64 -14.92 9.82
C LEU A 18 3.61 -15.93 10.46
N VAL A 19 4.69 -15.47 11.10
CA VAL A 19 5.63 -16.35 11.80
C VAL A 19 5.20 -16.38 13.25
N GLY A 20 4.57 -17.48 13.68
CA GLY A 20 4.01 -17.68 15.03
C GLY A 20 5.03 -17.75 16.18
N GLY A 21 6.03 -16.85 16.19
CA GLY A 21 7.03 -16.73 17.24
C GLY A 21 6.98 -15.35 17.87
N SER A 22 6.94 -15.30 19.21
CA SER A 22 7.11 -14.08 19.99
C SER A 22 8.47 -13.44 19.68
N TYR A 23 8.45 -12.22 19.15
CA TYR A 23 9.67 -11.47 18.82
C TYR A 23 10.35 -10.97 20.11
N ARG A 24 11.58 -11.42 20.38
CA ARG A 24 12.47 -10.74 21.32
C ARG A 24 13.38 -9.81 20.53
N GLU A 25 13.31 -8.53 20.83
CA GLU A 25 14.34 -7.59 20.39
C GLU A 25 15.69 -8.02 20.99
N PRO A 26 16.73 -8.33 20.20
CA PRO A 26 18.05 -8.54 20.74
C PRO A 26 18.59 -7.18 21.15
N SER A 27 18.33 -6.77 22.40
CA SER A 27 18.99 -5.63 23.00
C SER A 27 20.35 -6.10 23.51
N ASN A 28 21.44 -5.58 22.94
CA ASN A 28 22.75 -5.67 23.56
C ASN A 28 22.70 -4.89 24.88
N GLY A 29 22.50 -5.60 25.99
CA GLY A 29 22.38 -5.01 27.32
C GLY A 29 20.94 -4.62 27.69
N ARG A 30 20.66 -4.68 29.00
CA ARG A 30 19.36 -4.46 29.66
C ARG A 30 18.55 -3.31 29.03
N SER A 31 17.70 -3.62 28.06
CA SER A 31 16.72 -2.68 27.53
C SER A 31 15.37 -2.95 28.18
N SER A 32 14.79 -1.92 28.79
CA SER A 32 13.49 -1.97 29.49
C SER A 32 12.29 -1.86 28.55
N ILE A 33 12.49 -2.04 27.25
CA ILE A 33 11.44 -1.92 26.23
C ILE A 33 10.73 -3.27 26.12
N GLN A 34 9.44 -3.28 26.38
CA GLN A 34 8.62 -4.49 26.25
C GLN A 34 8.67 -4.97 24.78
N PRO A 35 9.02 -6.24 24.53
CA PRO A 35 9.07 -6.76 23.17
C PRO A 35 7.70 -6.69 22.50
N LEU A 36 7.66 -6.23 21.25
CA LEU A 36 6.44 -6.19 20.46
C LEU A 36 5.91 -7.60 20.20
N SER A 37 4.65 -7.85 20.58
CA SER A 37 3.96 -9.10 20.32
C SER A 37 3.23 -9.07 18.97
N SER A 38 2.86 -10.25 18.45
CA SER A 38 2.00 -10.34 17.27
C SER A 38 0.64 -9.67 17.49
N ALA A 39 0.16 -9.59 18.73
CA ALA A 39 -1.08 -8.89 19.09
C ALA A 39 -0.93 -7.36 18.95
N ASP A 40 0.23 -6.80 19.32
CA ASP A 40 0.50 -5.36 19.15
C ASP A 40 0.55 -4.98 17.66
N ILE A 41 1.20 -5.81 16.85
CA ILE A 41 1.29 -5.64 15.40
C ILE A 41 -0.10 -5.77 14.77
N ALA A 42 -0.86 -6.81 15.12
CA ALA A 42 -2.23 -7.02 14.64
C ALA A 42 -3.16 -5.86 15.06
N GLY A 43 -3.01 -5.36 16.29
CA GLY A 43 -3.74 -4.20 16.80
C GLY A 43 -3.41 -2.93 16.02
N ALA A 44 -2.13 -2.67 15.75
CA ALA A 44 -1.70 -1.52 14.96
C ALA A 44 -2.27 -1.55 13.53
N VAL A 45 -2.22 -2.70 12.86
CA VAL A 45 -2.85 -2.91 11.53
C VAL A 45 -4.38 -2.81 11.62
N GLY A 46 -4.98 -3.36 12.66
CA GLY A 46 -6.42 -3.33 12.93
C GLY A 46 -6.96 -1.90 12.98
N LEU A 47 -6.24 -1.02 13.66
CA LEU A 47 -6.62 0.37 13.92
C LEU A 47 -6.30 1.36 12.78
N MET A 48 -5.64 0.92 11.70
CA MET A 48 -5.35 1.77 10.53
C MET A 48 -6.64 2.32 9.92
N ARG A 49 -6.69 3.63 9.68
CA ARG A 49 -7.92 4.34 9.27
C ARG A 49 -8.12 4.37 7.76
N ASP A 50 -7.05 4.52 6.97
CA ASP A 50 -7.17 4.49 5.51
C ASP A 50 -7.21 3.03 5.02
N PRO A 51 -8.35 2.56 4.46
CA PRO A 51 -8.48 1.19 3.99
C PRO A 51 -7.54 0.88 2.80
N VAL A 52 -7.24 1.85 1.94
CA VAL A 52 -6.32 1.66 0.81
C VAL A 52 -4.89 1.54 1.32
N ALA A 53 -4.49 2.39 2.27
CA ALA A 53 -3.17 2.34 2.89
C ALA A 53 -2.94 1.02 3.64
N LYS A 54 -3.93 0.60 4.45
CA LYS A 54 -3.94 -0.68 5.14
C LYS A 54 -3.81 -1.85 4.16
N GLN A 55 -4.65 -1.89 3.14
CA GLN A 55 -4.64 -2.98 2.15
C GLN A 55 -3.35 -3.02 1.34
N ALA A 56 -2.80 -1.86 0.95
CA ALA A 56 -1.53 -1.78 0.24
C ALA A 56 -0.37 -2.28 1.11
N ALA A 57 -0.26 -1.82 2.36
CA ALA A 57 0.78 -2.25 3.29
C ALA A 57 0.72 -3.76 3.55
N VAL A 58 -0.47 -4.30 3.83
CA VAL A 58 -0.66 -5.75 4.03
C VAL A 58 -0.38 -6.54 2.75
N ALA A 59 -0.86 -6.09 1.60
CA ALA A 59 -0.64 -6.79 0.34
C ALA A 59 0.85 -6.85 -0.04
N VAL A 60 1.61 -5.76 0.16
CA VAL A 60 3.05 -5.75 -0.11
C VAL A 60 3.81 -6.60 0.91
N ALA A 61 3.52 -6.44 2.20
CA ALA A 61 4.19 -7.18 3.28
C ALA A 61 3.97 -8.70 3.17
N LEU A 62 2.75 -9.12 2.83
CA LEU A 62 2.38 -10.53 2.77
C LEU A 62 2.49 -11.14 1.37
N ARG A 63 2.99 -10.38 0.38
CA ARG A 63 3.01 -10.80 -1.03
C ARG A 63 1.63 -11.32 -1.46
N GLY A 64 0.62 -10.46 -1.31
CA GLY A 64 -0.79 -10.79 -1.53
C GLY A 64 -1.09 -11.34 -2.92
N GLN A 65 -2.15 -12.15 -3.01
CA GLN A 65 -2.61 -12.79 -4.25
C GLN A 65 -4.14 -12.77 -4.36
N GLY A 66 -4.65 -12.97 -5.58
CA GLY A 66 -6.07 -13.22 -5.85
C GLY A 66 -7.02 -12.17 -5.27
N VAL A 67 -7.94 -12.62 -4.41
CA VAL A 67 -9.05 -11.80 -3.86
C VAL A 67 -8.56 -10.58 -3.07
N SER A 68 -7.40 -10.67 -2.42
CA SER A 68 -6.80 -9.55 -1.68
C SER A 68 -6.41 -8.40 -2.62
N LEU A 69 -5.76 -8.71 -3.74
CA LEU A 69 -5.37 -7.73 -4.77
C LEU A 69 -6.59 -7.16 -5.49
N ALA A 70 -7.59 -7.98 -5.77
CA ALA A 70 -8.85 -7.51 -6.38
C ALA A 70 -9.62 -6.53 -5.46
N SER A 71 -9.53 -6.72 -4.15
CA SER A 71 -10.15 -5.84 -3.16
C SER A 71 -9.39 -4.50 -3.05
N LEU A 72 -8.06 -4.54 -3.05
CA LEU A 72 -7.21 -3.35 -3.14
C LEU A 72 -7.47 -2.58 -4.43
N GLY A 73 -7.53 -3.25 -5.59
CA GLY A 73 -7.84 -2.64 -6.88
C GLY A 73 -9.20 -1.92 -6.89
N ARG A 74 -10.23 -2.50 -6.26
CA ARG A 74 -11.55 -1.85 -6.11
C ARG A 74 -11.50 -0.62 -5.20
N ALA A 75 -10.77 -0.69 -4.08
CA ALA A 75 -10.63 0.44 -3.18
C ALA A 75 -9.86 1.59 -3.85
N LEU A 76 -8.78 1.26 -4.57
CA LEU A 76 -7.99 2.17 -5.37
C LEU A 76 -8.81 2.82 -6.49
N ALA A 77 -9.68 2.06 -7.17
CA ALA A 77 -10.51 2.57 -8.26
C ALA A 77 -11.31 3.81 -7.86
N ARG A 78 -11.90 3.82 -6.66
CA ARG A 78 -12.64 4.99 -6.15
C ARG A 78 -11.75 6.22 -5.94
N ARG A 79 -10.50 6.02 -5.51
CA ARG A 79 -9.53 7.12 -5.33
C ARG A 79 -9.07 7.67 -6.68
N VAL A 80 -8.70 6.79 -7.61
CA VAL A 80 -8.24 7.16 -8.96
C VAL A 80 -9.37 7.79 -9.79
N MET A 81 -10.61 7.31 -9.70
CA MET A 81 -11.75 7.94 -10.37
C MET A 81 -11.99 9.37 -9.89
N ARG A 82 -11.90 9.63 -8.58
CA ARG A 82 -12.01 10.99 -8.03
C ARG A 82 -10.88 11.89 -8.53
N GLN A 83 -9.65 11.36 -8.57
CA GLN A 83 -8.50 12.10 -9.10
C GLN A 83 -8.68 12.47 -10.57
N ILE A 84 -9.15 11.53 -11.40
CA ILE A 84 -9.40 11.75 -12.83
C ILE A 84 -10.52 12.77 -13.05
N GLN A 85 -11.60 12.70 -12.26
CA GLN A 85 -12.67 13.70 -12.31
C GLN A 85 -12.16 15.09 -11.94
N TRP A 86 -11.34 15.19 -10.89
CA TRP A 86 -10.73 16.45 -10.48
C TRP A 86 -9.78 16.99 -11.56
N GLU A 87 -8.89 16.18 -12.12
CA GLU A 87 -7.99 16.60 -13.21
C GLU A 87 -8.75 17.07 -14.46
N ARG A 88 -9.85 16.38 -14.80
CA ARG A 88 -10.72 16.79 -15.91
C ARG A 88 -11.38 18.14 -15.66
N GLN A 89 -11.86 18.39 -14.44
CA GLN A 89 -12.42 19.70 -14.05
C GLN A 89 -11.36 20.82 -14.15
N ASN A 90 -10.09 20.49 -13.98
CA ASN A 90 -8.96 21.42 -14.10
C ASN A 90 -8.33 21.46 -15.52
N GLY A 91 -9.05 20.95 -16.54
CA GLY A 91 -8.65 21.08 -17.94
C GLY A 91 -7.71 20.00 -18.49
N ALA A 92 -7.43 18.94 -17.73
CA ALA A 92 -6.62 17.83 -18.23
C ALA A 92 -7.43 16.93 -19.18
N GLU A 93 -6.90 16.69 -20.39
CA GLU A 93 -7.48 15.73 -21.34
C GLU A 93 -7.07 14.31 -20.96
N LEU A 94 -7.87 13.68 -20.09
CA LEU A 94 -7.72 12.27 -19.75
C LEU A 94 -8.45 11.38 -20.75
N ALA A 95 -7.73 10.37 -21.25
CA ALA A 95 -8.18 9.49 -22.32
C ALA A 95 -9.36 8.57 -21.95
N LEU A 96 -9.63 8.34 -20.67
CA LEU A 96 -10.73 7.48 -20.22
C LEU A 96 -11.94 8.30 -19.76
N ARG A 97 -13.12 7.98 -20.28
CA ARG A 97 -14.43 8.55 -19.94
C ARG A 97 -15.20 7.56 -19.06
N MET A 98 -15.38 7.88 -17.78
CA MET A 98 -15.97 6.93 -16.82
C MET A 98 -17.45 6.62 -17.06
N ASP A 99 -18.14 7.44 -17.86
CA ASP A 99 -19.52 7.20 -18.29
C ASP A 99 -19.64 6.01 -19.24
N GLU A 100 -18.57 5.71 -19.99
CA GLU A 100 -18.53 4.61 -20.94
C GLU A 100 -18.22 3.28 -20.24
N PRO A 101 -19.06 2.23 -20.39
CA PRO A 101 -18.81 0.92 -19.79
C PRO A 101 -17.45 0.31 -20.18
N ALA A 102 -17.04 0.54 -21.44
CA ALA A 102 -15.77 0.06 -21.95
C ALA A 102 -14.58 0.68 -21.19
N ASP A 103 -14.60 1.98 -20.95
CA ASP A 103 -13.54 2.68 -20.23
C ASP A 103 -13.49 2.33 -18.75
N ARG A 104 -14.63 2.03 -18.11
CA ARG A 104 -14.65 1.45 -16.76
C ARG A 104 -13.98 0.09 -16.71
N TRP A 105 -14.14 -0.72 -17.75
CA TRP A 105 -13.43 -2.00 -17.85
C TRP A 105 -11.93 -1.81 -18.08
N ARG A 106 -11.53 -0.90 -18.99
CA ARG A 106 -10.11 -0.55 -19.22
C ARG A 106 -9.45 -0.05 -17.95
N MET A 107 -10.12 0.83 -17.21
CA MET A 107 -9.67 1.32 -15.91
C MET A 107 -9.38 0.16 -14.94
N ARG A 108 -10.31 -0.79 -14.81
CA ARG A 108 -10.12 -1.95 -13.92
C ARG A 108 -8.87 -2.76 -14.27
N LEU A 109 -8.58 -2.96 -15.55
CA LEU A 109 -7.37 -3.65 -15.98
C LEU A 109 -6.10 -2.86 -15.61
N VAL A 110 -6.07 -1.56 -15.90
CA VAL A 110 -4.91 -0.71 -15.56
C VAL A 110 -4.65 -0.69 -14.05
N LEU A 111 -5.70 -0.63 -13.24
CA LEU A 111 -5.57 -0.67 -11.77
C LEU A 111 -5.09 -2.04 -11.28
N GLN A 112 -5.55 -3.13 -11.90
CA GLN A 112 -5.10 -4.47 -11.58
C GLN A 112 -3.61 -4.63 -11.91
N ASP A 113 -3.15 -4.15 -13.06
CA ASP A 113 -1.74 -4.13 -13.44
C ASP A 113 -0.91 -3.31 -12.44
N ALA A 114 -1.35 -2.10 -12.09
CA ALA A 114 -0.65 -1.25 -11.13
C ALA A 114 -0.54 -1.89 -9.73
N VAL A 115 -1.60 -2.57 -9.27
CA VAL A 115 -1.58 -3.32 -8.01
C VAL A 115 -0.63 -4.52 -8.09
N ASN A 116 -0.65 -5.27 -9.20
CA ASN A 116 0.27 -6.39 -9.41
C ASN A 116 1.72 -5.93 -9.45
N ASP A 117 2.02 -4.85 -10.18
CA ASP A 117 3.36 -4.27 -10.27
C ASP A 117 3.89 -3.77 -8.92
N LEU A 118 3.00 -3.29 -8.04
CA LEU A 118 3.37 -2.88 -6.68
C LEU A 118 3.77 -4.07 -5.81
N VAL A 119 3.01 -5.16 -5.85
CA VAL A 119 3.18 -6.32 -4.95
C VAL A 119 4.20 -7.33 -5.50
N TRP A 120 4.28 -7.45 -6.82
CA TRP A 120 5.11 -8.40 -7.56
C TRP A 120 5.87 -7.67 -8.69
N PRO A 121 6.79 -6.73 -8.37
CA PRO A 121 7.54 -6.00 -9.38
C PRO A 121 8.32 -6.91 -10.34
N GLU A 122 8.72 -8.11 -9.89
CA GLU A 122 9.38 -9.13 -10.70
C GLU A 122 8.46 -9.78 -11.76
N ARG A 123 7.14 -9.62 -11.65
CA ARG A 123 6.14 -10.15 -12.61
C ARG A 123 5.63 -9.08 -13.57
N ARG A 124 6.25 -7.90 -13.58
CA ARG A 124 5.80 -6.76 -14.37
C ARG A 124 5.80 -7.09 -15.86
N VAL A 125 4.66 -6.86 -16.49
CA VAL A 125 4.47 -7.04 -17.93
C VAL A 125 4.95 -5.80 -18.68
N ALA A 126 5.45 -5.98 -19.90
CA ALA A 126 5.82 -4.86 -20.76
C ALA A 126 4.61 -3.95 -21.02
N ALA A 127 4.80 -2.64 -20.90
CA ALA A 127 3.71 -1.66 -21.01
C ALA A 127 2.95 -1.72 -22.36
N GLN A 128 3.61 -2.16 -23.43
CA GLN A 128 2.98 -2.34 -24.73
C GLN A 128 1.96 -3.49 -24.72
N ASP A 129 2.31 -4.62 -24.11
CA ASP A 129 1.45 -5.80 -24.04
C ASP A 129 0.28 -5.55 -23.10
N ALA A 130 0.53 -4.89 -21.96
CA ALA A 130 -0.51 -4.49 -21.03
C ALA A 130 -1.49 -3.47 -21.66
N ALA A 131 -0.98 -2.48 -22.41
CA ALA A 131 -1.83 -1.56 -23.15
C ALA A 131 -2.67 -2.27 -24.23
N LYS A 132 -2.10 -3.27 -24.92
CA LYS A 132 -2.82 -4.09 -25.90
C LYS A 132 -3.93 -4.91 -25.23
N ALA A 133 -3.65 -5.54 -24.10
CA ALA A 133 -4.64 -6.29 -23.31
C ALA A 133 -5.79 -5.39 -22.83
N ALA A 134 -5.46 -4.15 -22.41
CA ALA A 134 -6.43 -3.14 -22.03
C ALA A 134 -7.15 -2.48 -23.22
N LYS A 135 -6.82 -2.84 -24.48
CA LYS A 135 -7.35 -2.19 -25.69
C LYS A 135 -7.19 -0.66 -25.63
N MET A 136 -6.00 -0.20 -25.23
CA MET A 136 -5.63 1.20 -25.08
C MET A 136 -4.43 1.56 -25.95
N ARG A 137 -4.31 2.84 -26.33
CA ARG A 137 -3.04 3.38 -26.83
C ARG A 137 -2.01 3.38 -25.69
N LYS A 138 -0.76 3.01 -25.97
CA LYS A 138 0.33 2.95 -24.97
C LYS A 138 0.44 4.23 -24.13
N GLY A 139 0.40 5.41 -24.75
CA GLY A 139 0.49 6.68 -24.02
C GLY A 139 -0.69 6.93 -23.08
N ALA A 140 -1.91 6.56 -23.48
CA ALA A 140 -3.09 6.66 -22.61
C ALA A 140 -3.01 5.67 -21.44
N TYR A 141 -2.57 4.44 -21.72
CA TYR A 141 -2.34 3.42 -20.69
C TYR A 141 -1.32 3.90 -19.66
N LEU A 142 -0.16 4.39 -20.10
CA LEU A 142 0.92 4.84 -19.22
C LEU A 142 0.50 6.01 -18.33
N ARG A 143 -0.31 6.95 -18.83
CA ARG A 143 -0.83 8.06 -18.01
C ARG A 143 -1.70 7.56 -16.86
N VAL A 144 -2.65 6.67 -17.16
CA VAL A 144 -3.56 6.13 -16.14
C VAL A 144 -2.81 5.21 -15.17
N HIS A 145 -1.88 4.39 -15.67
CA HIS A 145 -1.03 3.53 -14.86
C HIS A 145 -0.13 4.34 -13.93
N ALA A 146 0.42 5.47 -14.40
CA ALA A 146 1.22 6.38 -13.58
C ALA A 146 0.40 7.01 -12.46
N LEU A 147 -0.83 7.46 -12.73
CA LEU A 147 -1.75 7.96 -11.70
C LEU A 147 -2.07 6.89 -10.65
N ALA A 148 -2.38 5.67 -11.09
CA ALA A 148 -2.66 4.55 -10.21
C ALA A 148 -1.45 4.19 -9.35
N THR A 149 -0.26 4.13 -9.95
CA THR A 149 1.01 3.83 -9.28
C THR A 149 1.36 4.92 -8.26
N ALA A 150 1.19 6.20 -8.60
CA ALA A 150 1.44 7.31 -7.68
C ALA A 150 0.50 7.24 -6.47
N ALA A 151 -0.80 7.03 -6.71
CA ALA A 151 -1.78 6.88 -5.64
C ALA A 151 -1.50 5.67 -4.73
N LEU A 152 -1.06 4.55 -5.31
CA LEU A 152 -0.67 3.35 -4.57
C LEU A 152 0.60 3.56 -3.73
N ARG A 153 1.62 4.20 -4.30
CA ARG A 153 2.87 4.52 -3.58
C ARG A 153 2.60 5.47 -2.42
N GLN A 154 1.78 6.49 -2.64
CA GLN A 154 1.38 7.40 -1.57
C GLN A 154 0.61 6.65 -0.48
N ALA A 155 -0.38 5.82 -0.85
CA ALA A 155 -1.13 5.05 0.14
C ALA A 155 -0.24 4.05 0.91
N LEU A 156 0.74 3.44 0.24
CA LEU A 156 1.70 2.56 0.90
C LEU A 156 2.56 3.34 1.91
N GLU A 157 3.04 4.52 1.55
CA GLU A 157 3.82 5.37 2.45
C GLU A 157 2.99 5.88 3.62
N ASP A 158 1.78 6.36 3.37
CA ASP A 158 0.81 6.75 4.41
C ASP A 158 0.58 5.58 5.37
N GLY A 159 0.45 4.36 4.83
CA GLY A 159 0.28 3.14 5.62
C GLY A 159 1.50 2.79 6.47
N ARG A 160 2.72 2.94 5.92
CA ARG A 160 3.98 2.76 6.65
C ARG A 160 4.08 3.74 7.82
N GLN A 161 3.76 5.00 7.58
CA GLN A 161 3.83 6.06 8.60
C GLN A 161 2.75 5.90 9.66
N GLU A 162 1.49 5.62 9.28
CA GLU A 162 0.42 5.38 10.25
C GLU A 162 0.72 4.16 11.12
N PHE A 163 1.17 3.04 10.51
CA PHE A 163 1.53 1.85 11.26
C PHE A 163 2.70 2.12 12.23
N LYS A 164 3.76 2.78 11.75
CA LYS A 164 4.91 3.18 12.58
C LYS A 164 4.47 4.07 13.75
N GLY A 165 3.66 5.09 13.49
CA GLY A 165 3.14 5.99 14.52
C GLY A 165 2.28 5.28 15.55
N ARG A 166 1.52 4.24 15.17
CA ARG A 166 0.72 3.45 16.11
C ARG A 166 1.57 2.50 16.96
N LEU A 167 2.58 1.88 16.34
CA LEU A 167 3.41 0.89 17.01
C LEU A 167 4.42 1.54 17.96
N PHE A 168 4.92 2.74 17.62
CA PHE A 168 5.97 3.43 18.36
C PHE A 168 5.55 4.76 19.00
N GLY A 169 4.29 5.22 18.80
CA GLY A 169 3.84 6.56 19.20
C GLY A 169 2.85 6.65 20.36
N ALA A 170 2.57 5.58 21.11
CA ALA A 170 1.74 5.65 22.32
C ALA A 170 2.57 5.79 23.61
N PRO A 171 2.07 6.49 24.66
CA PRO A 171 2.84 7.42 25.49
C PRO A 171 3.74 6.77 26.53
N THR A 172 4.86 7.43 26.81
CA THR A 172 5.60 7.28 28.06
C THR A 172 4.63 7.39 29.24
N LYS A 173 4.41 6.29 29.96
CA LYS A 173 3.71 6.29 31.25
C LYS A 173 4.40 7.33 32.15
N LYS A 174 3.70 8.43 32.46
CA LYS A 174 4.01 9.23 33.65
C LYS A 174 3.83 8.29 34.85
N GLY A 175 4.90 8.13 35.63
CA GLY A 175 4.89 7.31 36.85
C GLY A 175 3.95 7.90 37.91
N PRO A 176 3.47 7.07 38.85
CA PRO A 176 2.74 7.56 40.00
C PRO A 176 3.72 8.33 40.91
N THR A 177 3.28 9.50 41.36
CA THR A 177 3.92 10.29 42.42
C THR A 177 3.39 9.81 43.76
#